data_AF-A0A5Q4SV50-F1
#
_entry.id   AF-A0A5Q4SV50-F1
#
_cell.length_a   1.000
_cell.length_b   1.000
_cell.length_c   1.000
_cell.angle_alpha   90.00
_cell.angle_beta   90.00
_cell.angle_gamma   90.00
#
_symmetry.space_group_name_H-M   'P 1'
#
loop_
_entity.id
_entity.type
_entity.pdbx_description
1 polymer ?
#
loop_
_entity_poly.entity_id
_entity_poly.type
_entity_poly.pdbx_seq_one_letter_code
_entity_poly.pdbx_strand_id
1 'polypeptide(L)'
;MKKTKAWTAIALPVLAASAVLGAAPSAGGASAGTLVASGGVSAQATLTCKAYGRSGVTNSRTPVHTGASGSSAVTGHIAAGRTVRLHYRCVNSAGNTWYEITGHLDDNAPGTPVDARFIYSGYL
;
A
#
# COMPACT_ATOMS: atom_id res chain seq x y z
N MET A 1 -40.77 31.78 30.13
CA MET A 1 -39.77 32.65 29.48
C MET A 1 -39.17 31.88 28.30
N LYS A 2 -39.43 32.34 27.07
CA LYS A 2 -39.08 31.66 25.81
C LYS A 2 -37.64 32.04 25.41
N LYS A 3 -36.74 31.07 25.21
CA LYS A 3 -35.38 31.30 24.70
C LYS A 3 -35.31 30.91 23.23
N THR A 4 -35.25 31.89 22.34
CA THR A 4 -34.89 31.78 20.93
C THR A 4 -33.44 32.25 20.75
N LYS A 5 -32.62 31.49 20.02
CA LYS A 5 -31.35 31.96 19.40
C LYS A 5 -30.93 30.92 18.35
N ALA A 6 -31.20 31.22 17.07
CA ALA A 6 -30.31 31.89 16.10
C ALA A 6 -29.26 30.93 15.52
N TRP A 7 -29.55 30.44 14.30
CA TRP A 7 -28.68 29.60 13.48
C TRP A 7 -27.76 30.50 12.64
N THR A 8 -26.46 30.17 12.60
CA THR A 8 -25.46 30.86 11.77
C THR A 8 -25.09 29.97 10.60
N ALA A 9 -25.51 30.36 9.40
CA ALA A 9 -25.06 29.77 8.14
C ALA A 9 -23.66 30.28 7.81
N ILE A 10 -22.71 29.38 7.56
CA ILE A 10 -21.37 29.72 7.07
C ILE A 10 -21.27 29.27 5.62
N ALA A 11 -21.00 30.24 4.76
CA ALA A 11 -20.95 30.15 3.31
C ALA A 11 -19.67 29.47 2.79
N LEU A 12 -19.82 28.76 1.67
CA LEU A 12 -18.72 28.19 0.87
C LEU A 12 -17.87 29.29 0.21
N PRO A 13 -16.55 29.10 0.09
CA PRO A 13 -15.76 29.75 -0.94
C PRO A 13 -15.66 28.87 -2.20
N VAL A 14 -16.24 29.37 -3.30
CA VAL A 14 -15.89 28.96 -4.66
C VAL A 14 -14.51 29.54 -4.97
N LEU A 15 -13.53 28.70 -5.31
CA LEU A 15 -12.24 29.17 -5.82
C LEU A 15 -11.98 28.68 -7.24
N ALA A 16 -11.52 29.64 -8.04
CA ALA A 16 -11.55 29.67 -9.49
C ALA A 16 -10.54 28.73 -10.17
N ALA A 17 -10.92 28.29 -11.37
CA ALA A 17 -10.07 27.69 -12.37
C ALA A 17 -9.05 28.70 -12.94
N SER A 18 -7.84 28.25 -13.23
CA SER A 18 -6.99 28.87 -14.26
C SER A 18 -6.11 27.81 -14.89
N ALA A 19 -6.21 27.77 -16.22
CA ALA A 19 -5.57 26.84 -17.12
C ALA A 19 -4.07 27.10 -17.25
N VAL A 20 -3.30 26.04 -17.53
CA VAL A 20 -2.00 26.19 -18.20
C VAL A 20 -2.05 25.35 -19.47
N LEU A 21 -2.01 26.07 -20.59
CA LEU A 21 -1.92 25.58 -21.95
C LEU A 21 -0.44 25.29 -22.23
N GLY A 22 -0.08 24.05 -22.51
CA GLY A 22 1.26 23.65 -22.96
C GLY A 22 1.14 22.64 -24.08
N ALA A 23 1.47 23.07 -25.30
CA ALA A 23 1.30 22.32 -26.54
C ALA A 23 2.29 21.14 -26.70
N ALA A 24 1.84 20.16 -27.48
CA ALA A 24 2.50 18.89 -27.83
C ALA A 24 3.78 19.04 -28.68
N PRO A 25 4.54 17.96 -28.81
CA PRO A 25 4.53 17.29 -30.11
C PRO A 25 4.29 15.77 -30.07
N SER A 26 3.71 15.34 -31.18
CA SER A 26 3.18 14.03 -31.52
C SER A 26 4.26 13.01 -31.92
N ALA A 27 4.17 11.80 -31.38
CA ALA A 27 4.56 10.52 -31.97
C ALA A 27 4.03 9.44 -31.00
N GLY A 28 3.26 8.42 -31.35
CA GLY A 28 2.70 7.87 -32.57
C GLY A 28 2.15 6.49 -32.19
N GLY A 29 1.02 6.08 -32.76
CA GLY A 29 0.56 4.68 -32.71
C GLY A 29 -0.53 4.36 -31.68
N ALA A 30 -1.75 4.19 -32.19
CA ALA A 30 -2.90 3.60 -31.50
C ALA A 30 -2.59 2.17 -31.00
N SER A 31 -3.21 1.69 -29.93
CA SER A 31 -4.50 0.99 -30.05
C SER A 31 -5.22 0.92 -28.71
N ALA A 32 -6.53 1.11 -28.78
CA ALA A 32 -7.47 0.89 -27.70
C ALA A 32 -7.30 -0.51 -27.09
N GLY A 33 -7.04 -0.53 -25.78
CA GLY A 33 -7.12 -1.70 -24.93
C GLY A 33 -8.04 -1.35 -23.77
N THR A 34 -9.24 -1.91 -23.82
CA THR A 34 -10.28 -1.96 -22.80
C THR A 34 -9.75 -2.01 -21.36
N LEU A 35 -10.42 -1.28 -20.48
CA LEU A 35 -10.31 -1.36 -19.02
C LEU A 35 -10.11 -2.81 -18.54
N VAL A 36 -8.95 -3.09 -17.94
CA VAL A 36 -8.90 -4.04 -16.82
C VAL A 36 -8.26 -3.33 -15.63
N ALA A 37 -9.13 -2.95 -14.70
CA ALA A 37 -8.74 -2.64 -13.35
C ALA A 37 -8.30 -3.95 -12.69
N SER A 38 -7.04 -4.35 -12.84
CA SER A 38 -6.42 -5.42 -12.03
C SER A 38 -4.91 -5.28 -12.08
N GLY A 39 -4.36 -4.40 -11.26
CA GLY A 39 -2.92 -4.18 -11.22
C GLY A 39 -2.61 -2.90 -10.49
N GLY A 40 -3.08 -2.81 -9.24
CA GLY A 40 -2.73 -1.71 -8.37
C GLY A 40 -1.22 -1.70 -8.17
N VAL A 41 -0.50 -0.97 -9.01
CA VAL A 41 0.78 -0.37 -8.67
C VAL A 41 0.47 0.67 -7.60
N SER A 42 0.22 0.17 -6.39
CA SER A 42 0.06 1.01 -5.21
C SER A 42 1.32 1.83 -5.12
N ALA A 43 1.18 3.15 -5.13
CA ALA A 43 2.25 4.12 -5.04
C ALA A 43 3.20 3.74 -3.88
N GLN A 44 4.27 3.02 -4.20
CA GLN A 44 5.28 2.62 -3.24
C GLN A 44 6.20 3.81 -3.04
N ALA A 45 5.75 4.71 -2.17
CA ALA A 45 6.66 5.54 -1.42
C ALA A 45 7.73 4.60 -0.80
N THR A 46 9.00 4.91 -1.07
CA THR A 46 10.23 4.14 -0.82
C THR A 46 10.08 2.94 0.13
N LEU A 47 9.84 1.76 -0.43
CA LEU A 47 9.93 0.50 0.33
C LEU A 47 11.40 0.08 0.38
N THR A 48 11.98 -0.01 1.57
CA THR A 48 13.37 -0.47 1.75
C THR A 48 13.37 -1.86 2.37
N CYS A 49 13.94 -2.84 1.67
CA CYS A 49 14.02 -4.22 2.13
C CYS A 49 15.47 -4.65 2.34
N LYS A 50 15.69 -5.52 3.31
CA LYS A 50 16.98 -6.20 3.51
C LYS A 50 16.76 -7.67 3.84
N ALA A 51 17.69 -8.51 3.41
CA ALA A 51 17.72 -9.91 3.81
C ALA A 51 17.70 -10.02 5.36
N TYR A 52 16.88 -10.93 5.87
CA TYR A 52 16.69 -11.15 7.29
C TYR A 52 16.93 -12.61 7.68
N GLY A 53 16.34 -13.56 6.95
CA GLY A 53 16.64 -14.99 7.05
C GLY A 53 16.38 -15.63 8.41
N ARG A 54 15.45 -15.09 9.22
CA ARG A 54 15.06 -15.64 10.54
C ARG A 54 13.66 -16.22 10.49
N SER A 55 13.26 -16.88 11.57
CA SER A 55 11.88 -17.32 11.77
C SER A 55 11.25 -16.54 12.94
N GLY A 56 9.94 -16.32 12.88
CA GLY A 56 9.15 -15.73 13.96
C GLY A 56 7.90 -16.56 14.24
N VAL A 57 7.30 -16.41 15.42
CA VAL A 57 6.08 -17.12 15.81
C VAL A 57 4.93 -16.12 15.84
N THR A 58 3.83 -16.41 15.14
CA THR A 58 2.68 -15.51 15.13
C THR A 58 2.02 -15.43 16.51
N ASN A 59 1.75 -14.22 17.00
CA ASN A 59 1.11 -13.99 18.31
C ASN A 59 -0.43 -14.02 18.23
N SER A 60 -1.01 -13.81 17.05
CA SER A 60 -2.44 -13.86 16.79
C SER A 60 -2.75 -14.35 15.37
N ARG A 61 -4.04 -14.44 15.01
CA ARG A 61 -4.43 -14.67 13.62
C ARG A 61 -3.88 -13.53 12.75
N THR A 62 -2.90 -13.87 11.92
CA THR A 62 -2.06 -12.90 11.20
C THR A 62 -2.52 -12.76 9.76
N PRO A 63 -2.96 -11.58 9.31
CA PRO A 63 -3.31 -11.35 7.92
C PRO A 63 -2.05 -11.37 7.02
N VAL A 64 -2.18 -11.97 5.84
CA VAL A 64 -1.12 -12.02 4.82
C VAL A 64 -1.50 -11.09 3.67
N HIS A 65 -0.65 -10.10 3.41
CA HIS A 65 -0.89 -9.04 2.44
C HIS A 65 -0.10 -9.27 1.15
N THR A 66 -0.63 -8.75 0.03
CA THR A 66 0.08 -8.67 -1.28
C THR A 66 1.14 -7.58 -1.34
N GLY A 67 1.28 -6.78 -0.28
CA GLY A 67 2.26 -5.71 -0.20
C GLY A 67 2.51 -5.27 1.24
N ALA A 68 3.61 -4.56 1.46
CA ALA A 68 4.05 -4.06 2.77
C ALA A 68 3.26 -2.82 3.23
N SER A 69 1.94 -2.90 3.24
CA SER A 69 1.04 -1.83 3.66
C SER A 69 -0.25 -2.39 4.24
N GLY A 70 -0.81 -1.73 5.25
CA GLY A 70 -2.11 -2.08 5.81
C GLY A 70 -3.26 -1.90 4.82
N SER A 71 -3.08 -1.10 3.78
CA SER A 71 -4.04 -0.90 2.70
C SER A 71 -3.92 -1.94 1.58
N SER A 72 -2.87 -2.77 1.56
CA SER A 72 -2.70 -3.84 0.58
C SER A 72 -3.70 -4.97 0.82
N ALA A 73 -4.16 -5.60 -0.27
CA ALA A 73 -5.14 -6.68 -0.20
C ALA A 73 -4.64 -7.86 0.65
N VAL A 74 -5.54 -8.45 1.43
CA VAL A 74 -5.28 -9.65 2.23
C VAL A 74 -5.65 -10.87 1.42
N THR A 75 -4.71 -11.81 1.27
CA THR A 75 -4.92 -13.04 0.49
C THR A 75 -5.08 -14.28 1.34
N GLY A 76 -4.87 -14.16 2.65
CA GLY A 76 -5.00 -15.28 3.57
C GLY A 76 -4.69 -14.87 5.00
N HIS A 77 -4.76 -15.86 5.88
CA HIS A 77 -4.43 -15.69 7.29
C HIS A 77 -3.59 -16.87 7.77
N ILE A 78 -2.62 -16.58 8.62
CA ILE A 78 -1.85 -17.57 9.37
C ILE A 78 -2.47 -17.66 10.77
N ALA A 79 -2.68 -18.88 11.27
CA ALA A 79 -3.17 -19.08 12.63
C ALA A 79 -2.16 -18.55 13.66
N ALA A 80 -2.62 -18.29 14.89
CA ALA A 80 -1.72 -17.95 16.00
C ALA A 80 -0.82 -19.13 16.36
N GLY A 81 0.35 -18.86 16.93
CA GLY A 81 1.32 -19.85 17.40
C GLY A 81 2.04 -20.60 16.28
N ARG A 82 2.04 -20.08 15.05
CA ARG A 82 2.68 -20.72 13.89
C ARG A 82 4.04 -20.10 13.63
N THR A 83 5.05 -20.94 13.45
CA THR A 83 6.37 -20.50 12.99
C THR A 83 6.33 -20.14 11.52
N VAL A 84 6.78 -18.94 11.18
CA VAL A 84 6.85 -18.41 9.82
C VAL A 84 8.30 -18.04 9.50
N ARG A 85 8.76 -18.39 8.29
CA ARG A 85 10.06 -17.96 7.80
C ARG A 85 9.97 -16.53 7.28
N LEU A 86 10.88 -15.68 7.75
CA LEU A 86 10.94 -14.25 7.45
C LEU A 86 12.18 -14.01 6.60
N HIS A 87 11.99 -14.00 5.29
CA HIS A 87 13.10 -13.91 4.33
C HIS A 87 13.67 -12.50 4.31
N TYR A 88 12.80 -11.49 4.22
CA TYR A 88 13.20 -10.09 4.18
C TYR A 88 12.49 -9.27 5.25
N ARG A 89 13.21 -8.28 5.78
CA ARG A 89 12.65 -7.22 6.62
C ARG A 89 12.55 -5.96 5.79
N CYS A 90 11.33 -5.48 5.60
CA CYS A 90 11.01 -4.30 4.83
C CYS A 90 10.47 -3.18 5.71
N VAL A 91 10.84 -1.93 5.41
CA VAL A 91 10.30 -0.73 6.03
C VAL A 91 9.63 0.09 4.94
N ASN A 92 8.33 0.35 5.10
CA ASN A 92 7.58 1.16 4.15
C ASN A 92 7.75 2.66 4.43
N SER A 93 7.22 3.52 3.56
CA SER A 93 7.27 4.97 3.71
C SER A 93 6.66 5.53 4.99
N ALA A 94 5.73 4.79 5.61
CA ALA A 94 5.12 5.14 6.89
C ALA A 94 5.98 4.71 8.09
N GLY A 95 7.19 4.19 7.88
CA GLY A 95 8.10 3.71 8.93
C GLY A 95 7.70 2.37 9.54
N ASN A 96 6.67 1.72 9.01
CA ASN A 96 6.17 0.45 9.53
C ASN A 96 7.07 -0.69 9.06
N THR A 97 7.42 -1.60 9.98
CA THR A 97 8.19 -2.80 9.65
C THR A 97 7.25 -3.93 9.21
N TRP A 98 7.56 -4.52 8.06
CA TRP A 98 6.88 -5.67 7.46
C TRP A 98 7.90 -6.77 7.16
N TYR A 99 7.45 -8.01 7.17
CA TYR A 99 8.28 -9.16 6.79
C TYR A 99 7.71 -9.82 5.57
N GLU A 100 8.58 -10.10 4.61
CA GLU A 100 8.23 -10.93 3.46
C GLU A 100 8.48 -12.41 3.79
N ILE A 101 7.53 -13.26 3.40
CA ILE A 101 7.45 -14.65 3.87
C ILE A 101 7.52 -15.69 2.75
N THR A 102 7.68 -15.28 1.50
CA THR A 102 7.74 -16.18 0.34
C THR A 102 9.14 -16.31 -0.26
N GLY A 103 10.08 -15.43 0.09
CA GLY A 103 11.44 -15.41 -0.45
C GLY A 103 11.53 -14.86 -1.88
N HIS A 104 10.53 -14.11 -2.35
CA HIS A 104 10.45 -13.69 -3.75
C HIS A 104 10.90 -12.26 -4.02
N LEU A 105 11.39 -11.51 -3.03
CA LEU A 105 11.95 -10.18 -3.27
C LEU A 105 13.35 -10.27 -3.89
N ASP A 106 13.53 -9.58 -5.02
CA ASP A 106 14.85 -9.21 -5.52
C ASP A 106 15.40 -8.05 -4.69
N ASP A 107 16.58 -8.24 -4.09
CA ASP A 107 17.27 -7.26 -3.23
C ASP A 107 17.54 -5.91 -3.91
N ASN A 108 17.51 -5.90 -5.25
CA ASN A 108 17.88 -4.78 -6.10
C ASN A 108 16.69 -4.18 -6.87
N ALA A 109 15.49 -4.74 -6.76
CA ALA A 109 14.34 -4.30 -7.53
C ALA A 109 13.49 -3.28 -6.75
N PRO A 110 13.35 -2.03 -7.23
CA PRO A 110 12.31 -1.14 -6.75
C PRO A 110 10.95 -1.68 -7.21
N GLY A 111 10.26 -2.37 -6.31
CA GLY A 111 8.95 -2.93 -6.59
C GLY A 111 8.77 -4.26 -5.87
N THR A 112 7.62 -4.42 -5.22
CA THR A 112 7.25 -5.72 -4.67
C THR A 112 6.84 -6.65 -5.82
N PRO A 113 7.47 -7.84 -5.96
CA PRO A 113 7.04 -8.83 -6.95
C PRO A 113 5.59 -9.22 -6.72
N VAL A 114 4.88 -9.54 -7.81
CA VAL A 114 3.42 -9.83 -7.79
C VAL A 114 3.02 -10.95 -6.83
N ASP A 115 3.95 -11.84 -6.50
CA ASP A 115 3.71 -12.99 -5.63
C ASP A 115 4.24 -12.84 -4.21
N ALA A 116 4.99 -11.77 -3.91
CA ALA A 116 5.55 -11.57 -2.58
C ALA A 116 4.44 -11.36 -1.54
N ARG A 117 4.56 -12.07 -0.43
CA ARG A 117 3.58 -12.02 0.68
C ARG A 117 4.19 -11.40 1.91
N PHE A 118 3.42 -10.53 2.55
CA PHE A 118 3.88 -9.75 3.69
C PHE A 118 3.01 -9.98 4.92
N ILE A 119 3.66 -9.96 6.07
CA ILE A 119 3.01 -9.88 7.37
C ILE A 119 3.55 -8.66 8.12
N TYR A 120 2.68 -7.99 8.88
CA TYR A 120 3.10 -6.86 9.70
C TYR A 120 3.86 -7.34 10.95
N SER A 121 4.94 -6.65 11.30
CA SER A 121 5.80 -7.04 12.43
C SER A 121 5.08 -7.12 13.79
N GLY A 122 3.97 -6.38 13.97
CA GLY A 122 3.17 -6.43 15.20
C GLY A 122 2.44 -7.76 15.44
N TYR A 123 2.42 -8.67 14.47
CA TYR A 123 1.80 -10.00 14.59
C TYR A 123 2.78 -11.12 14.96
N LEU A 124 4.05 -10.79 15.19
CA LEU A 124 5.11 -11.72 15.58
C LEU A 124 5.52 -11.58 17.05
#